data_AF-A0A511J5F1-F1
#
_entry.id   AF-A0A511J5F1-F1
#
_cell.length_a   1.000
_cell.length_b   1.000
_cell.length_c   1.000
_cell.angle_alpha   90.00
_cell.angle_beta   90.00
_cell.angle_gamma   90.00
#
_symmetry.space_group_name_H-M   'P 1'
#
loop_
_entity.id
_entity.type
_entity.pdbx_description
1 polymer ?
#
loop_
_entity_poly.entity_id
_entity_poly.type
_entity_poly.pdbx_seq_one_letter_code
_entity_poly.pdbx_strand_id
1 'polypeptide(L)'
;MKYKRNIKMKEYTLGKDTHVSGELLGDIKTIRLEVDGELKRGSTLEFTDKTAFNYYAIDKIKNKHSKVYMVAFDDNDQYVLKRRVKIK
;
A
#
# COMPACT_ATOMS: atom_id res chain seq x y z
N MET A 1 6.42 -24.01 -3.74
CA MET A 1 5.16 -23.57 -3.09
C MET A 1 5.08 -22.06 -3.23
N LYS A 2 4.21 -21.55 -4.12
CA LYS A 2 4.07 -20.11 -4.42
C LYS A 2 3.51 -19.43 -3.15
N TYR A 3 4.19 -18.41 -2.61
CA TYR A 3 3.77 -17.76 -1.36
C TYR A 3 2.34 -17.23 -1.46
N LYS A 4 1.56 -17.37 -0.39
CA LYS A 4 0.22 -16.77 -0.30
C LYS A 4 0.37 -15.24 -0.33
N ARG A 5 -0.30 -14.59 -1.30
CA ARG A 5 -0.25 -13.13 -1.48
C ARG A 5 -0.67 -12.41 -0.20
N ASN A 6 0.11 -11.42 0.22
CA ASN A 6 -0.17 -10.68 1.44
C ASN A 6 0.46 -9.28 1.45
N ILE A 7 -0.15 -8.37 2.21
CA ILE A 7 0.39 -7.06 2.54
C ILE A 7 0.47 -6.95 4.07
N LYS A 8 1.67 -6.73 4.60
CA LYS A 8 1.90 -6.38 6.01
C LYS A 8 2.13 -4.88 6.12
N MET A 9 1.19 -4.18 6.75
CA MET A 9 1.27 -2.72 6.95
C MET A 9 2.03 -2.37 8.22
N LYS A 10 2.86 -1.33 8.16
CA LYS A 10 3.25 -0.57 9.36
C LYS A 10 2.18 0.46 9.69
N GLU A 11 2.07 0.83 10.97
CA GLU A 11 1.21 1.96 11.37
C GLU A 11 1.75 3.26 10.79
N TYR A 12 0.85 4.16 10.40
CA TYR A 12 1.18 5.47 9.86
C TYR A 12 0.86 6.56 10.89
N THR A 13 1.86 7.34 11.27
CA THR A 13 1.74 8.43 12.24
C THR A 13 1.49 9.74 11.51
N LEU A 14 0.28 10.28 11.64
CA LEU A 14 -0.10 11.52 10.95
C LEU A 14 0.76 12.69 11.43
N GLY A 15 1.26 13.51 10.49
CA GLY A 15 2.10 14.68 10.80
C GLY A 15 3.56 14.36 11.13
N LYS A 16 3.95 13.07 11.17
CA LYS A 16 5.33 12.62 11.36
C LYS A 16 5.84 11.79 10.18
N ASP A 17 5.08 10.78 9.78
CA ASP A 17 5.50 9.88 8.72
C ASP A 17 5.21 10.48 7.35
N THR A 18 6.20 10.45 6.46
CA THR A 18 6.05 10.96 5.09
C THR A 18 5.50 9.90 4.13
N HIS A 19 5.63 8.61 4.50
CA HIS A 19 5.28 7.47 3.67
C HIS A 19 4.44 6.45 4.44
N VAL A 20 3.50 5.83 3.75
CA VAL A 20 2.92 4.55 4.15
C VAL A 20 3.90 3.45 3.74
N SER A 21 4.26 2.57 4.66
CA SER A 21 5.25 1.53 4.41
C SER A 21 4.79 0.15 4.87
N GLY A 22 5.42 -0.89 4.34
CA GLY A 22 5.07 -2.26 4.63
C GLY A 22 5.91 -3.27 3.86
N GLU A 23 5.49 -4.52 3.94
CA GLU A 23 6.06 -5.64 3.19
C GLU A 23 4.99 -6.34 2.37
N LEU A 24 5.40 -6.80 1.20
CA LEU A 24 4.58 -7.51 0.23
C LEU A 24 5.15 -8.91 0.03
N LEU A 25 4.26 -9.89 -0.16
CA LEU A 25 4.61 -11.27 -0.45
C LEU A 25 3.81 -11.74 -1.67
N GLY A 26 4.48 -12.47 -2.55
CA GLY A 26 3.89 -13.05 -3.77
C GLY A 26 4.05 -12.15 -5.00
N ASP A 27 3.38 -12.55 -6.08
CA ASP A 27 3.39 -11.92 -7.39
C ASP A 27 2.47 -10.69 -7.45
N ILE A 28 2.89 -9.63 -6.76
CA ILE A 28 2.33 -8.27 -6.85
C ILE A 28 3.27 -7.45 -7.74
N LYS A 29 2.74 -6.55 -8.59
CA LYS A 29 3.55 -5.69 -9.48
C LYS A 29 3.33 -4.21 -9.27
N THR A 30 2.12 -3.83 -8.87
CA THR A 30 1.75 -2.44 -8.69
C THR A 30 1.07 -2.26 -7.33
N ILE A 31 1.37 -1.16 -6.66
CA ILE A 31 0.60 -0.71 -5.49
C ILE A 31 0.04 0.69 -5.69
N ARG A 32 -1.13 0.94 -5.10
CA ARG A 32 -1.81 2.24 -5.07
C ARG A 32 -2.35 2.50 -3.67
N LEU A 33 -2.34 3.76 -3.26
CA LEU A 33 -3.00 4.19 -2.03
C LEU A 33 -4.44 4.56 -2.35
N GLU A 34 -5.40 3.99 -1.63
CA GLU A 34 -6.80 4.41 -1.63
C GLU A 34 -7.03 5.26 -0.38
N VAL A 35 -7.55 6.48 -0.54
CA VAL A 35 -7.90 7.38 0.57
C VAL A 35 -9.35 7.80 0.41
N ASP A 36 -10.19 7.44 1.37
CA ASP A 36 -11.62 7.77 1.38
C ASP A 36 -12.36 7.40 0.08
N GLY A 37 -11.94 6.27 -0.53
CA GLY A 37 -12.51 5.73 -1.78
C GLY A 37 -11.82 6.24 -3.04
N GLU A 38 -10.94 7.24 -2.95
CA GLU A 38 -10.19 7.74 -4.10
C GLU A 38 -8.86 6.98 -4.25
N LEU A 39 -8.69 6.31 -5.39
CA LEU A 39 -7.48 5.59 -5.73
C LEU A 39 -6.43 6.55 -6.31
N LYS A 40 -5.31 6.70 -5.62
CA LYS A 40 -4.19 7.56 -6.01
C LYS A 40 -3.32 6.87 -7.06
N ARG A 41 -2.51 7.67 -7.77
CA ARG A 41 -1.58 7.16 -8.79
C ARG A 41 -0.67 6.09 -8.21
N GLY A 42 -0.45 5.03 -8.99
CA GLY A 42 0.38 3.91 -8.57
C GLY A 42 1.86 4.23 -8.56
N SER A 43 2.59 3.41 -7.82
CA SER A 43 4.03 3.28 -7.95
C SER A 43 4.31 1.89 -8.46
N THR A 44 4.99 1.81 -9.61
CA THR A 44 5.59 0.56 -10.09
C THR A 44 6.76 0.25 -9.17
N LEU A 45 6.83 -0.98 -8.66
CA LEU A 45 7.93 -1.42 -7.83
C LEU A 45 8.71 -2.51 -8.58
N GLU A 46 10.02 -2.54 -8.40
CA GLU A 46 10.84 -3.66 -8.83
C GLU A 46 10.67 -4.80 -7.80
N PHE A 47 9.71 -5.69 -8.07
CA PHE A 47 9.33 -6.75 -7.14
C PHE A 47 10.19 -8.02 -7.24
N THR A 48 10.54 -8.54 -6.07
CA THR A 48 10.95 -9.92 -5.80
C THR A 48 9.82 -10.63 -5.03
N ASP A 49 9.96 -11.93 -4.71
CA ASP A 49 8.94 -12.69 -3.96
C ASP A 49 8.58 -12.09 -2.58
N LYS A 50 9.48 -11.25 -2.03
CA LYS A 50 9.29 -10.45 -0.82
C LYS A 50 9.88 -9.06 -1.01
N THR A 51 9.04 -8.03 -1.00
CA THR A 51 9.47 -6.65 -1.26
C THR A 51 8.95 -5.69 -0.20
N ALA A 52 9.85 -4.92 0.41
CA ALA A 52 9.48 -3.79 1.24
C ALA A 52 9.10 -2.59 0.35
N PHE A 53 8.13 -1.79 0.76
CA PHE A 53 7.72 -0.61 0.02
C PHE A 53 7.61 0.64 0.91
N ASN A 54 7.75 1.80 0.27
CA ASN A 54 7.44 3.11 0.82
C ASN A 54 6.61 3.88 -0.20
N TYR A 55 5.40 4.27 0.17
CA TYR A 55 4.48 5.02 -0.68
C TYR A 55 4.26 6.41 -0.09
N TYR A 56 4.62 7.45 -0.85
CA TYR A 56 4.54 8.84 -0.40
C TYR A 56 3.10 9.26 -0.11
N ALA A 57 2.82 9.68 1.13
CA ALA A 57 1.45 9.82 1.64
C ALA A 57 1.15 11.13 2.37
N ILE A 58 2.15 11.96 2.68
CA ILE A 58 1.98 13.19 3.49
C ILE A 58 0.94 14.17 2.91
N ASP A 59 0.88 14.32 1.59
CA ASP A 59 -0.06 15.18 0.89
C ASP A 59 -1.41 14.50 0.61
N LYS A 60 -1.52 13.20 0.89
CA LYS A 60 -2.68 12.35 0.58
C LYS A 60 -3.50 12.01 1.82
N ILE A 61 -2.85 11.76 2.96
CA ILE A 61 -3.49 11.43 4.23
C ILE A 61 -3.41 12.65 5.14
N LYS A 62 -4.50 13.41 5.23
CA LYS A 62 -4.55 14.65 6.03
C LYS A 62 -5.43 14.56 7.28
N ASN A 63 -6.15 13.45 7.44
CA ASN A 63 -7.10 13.27 8.53
C ASN A 63 -6.92 11.87 9.15
N LYS A 64 -6.84 11.80 10.48
CA LYS A 64 -6.70 10.54 11.23
C LYS A 64 -7.92 9.60 11.08
N HIS A 65 -9.06 10.16 10.67
CA HIS A 65 -10.30 9.42 10.46
C HIS A 65 -10.48 8.92 9.03
N SER A 66 -9.58 9.28 8.10
CA SER A 66 -9.64 8.80 6.71
C SER A 66 -9.57 7.28 6.65
N LYS A 67 -10.38 6.69 5.77
CA LYS A 67 -10.32 5.27 5.43
C LYS A 67 -9.23 5.08 4.40
N VAL A 68 -8.07 4.62 4.86
CA VAL A 68 -6.89 4.44 4.00
C VAL A 68 -6.57 2.97 3.82
N TYR A 69 -6.33 2.58 2.56
CA TYR A 69 -5.92 1.23 2.18
C TYR A 69 -4.71 1.26 1.25
N MET A 70 -3.80 0.31 1.45
CA MET A 70 -2.83 -0.05 0.41
C MET A 70 -3.48 -1.12 -0.47
N VAL A 71 -3.53 -0.88 -1.77
CA VAL A 71 -4.17 -1.75 -2.77
C VAL A 71 -3.08 -2.32 -3.67
N ALA A 72 -3.07 -3.63 -3.83
CA ALA A 72 -2.11 -4.36 -4.66
C ALA A 72 -2.77 -4.86 -5.95
N PHE A 73 -1.99 -4.81 -7.02
CA PHE A 73 -2.36 -5.23 -8.37
C PHE A 73 -1.29 -6.15 -8.95
N ASP A 74 -1.70 -7.05 -9.85
CA ASP A 74 -0.80 -7.93 -10.58
C ASP A 74 -0.18 -7.22 -11.80
N ASP A 75 0.52 -7.99 -12.65
CA ASP A 75 1.17 -7.52 -13.88
C ASP A 75 0.20 -7.00 -14.94
N ASN A 76 -1.07 -7.42 -14.89
CA ASN A 76 -2.13 -7.00 -15.80
C ASN A 76 -2.96 -5.83 -15.24
N ASP A 77 -2.46 -5.19 -14.18
CA ASP A 77 -3.15 -4.13 -13.42
C ASP A 77 -4.51 -4.58 -12.83
N GLN A 78 -4.67 -5.88 -12.59
CA GLN A 78 -5.89 -6.41 -11.98
C GLN A 78 -5.78 -6.37 -10.47
N TYR A 79 -6.90 -6.03 -9.81
CA TYR A 79 -6.97 -6.01 -8.35
C TYR A 79 -6.65 -7.39 -7.76
N VAL A 80 -5.76 -7.41 -6.78
CA VAL A 80 -5.40 -8.64 -6.06
C VAL A 80 -5.98 -8.62 -4.66
N LEU A 81 -5.56 -7.64 -3.86
CA LEU A 81 -6.00 -7.50 -2.47
C LEU A 81 -5.76 -6.07 -1.97
N LYS A 82 -6.42 -5.70 -0.88
CA LYS A 82 -6.09 -4.47 -0.13
C LYS A 82 -5.96 -4.70 1.36
N ARG A 83 -5.20 -3.83 2.02
CA ARG A 83 -4.99 -3.86 3.46
C ARG A 83 -5.16 -2.48 4.07
N ARG A 84 -5.88 -2.40 5.19
CA ARG A 84 -6.11 -1.14 5.90
C ARG A 84 -4.81 -0.62 6.48
N VAL A 85 -4.54 0.66 6.26
CA VAL A 85 -3.48 1.40 6.95
C VAL A 85 -4.05 1.88 8.27
N LYS A 86 -3.43 1.49 9.38
CA LYS A 86 -3.81 2.03 10.69
C LYS A 86 -3.14 3.39 10.86
N ILE A 87 -3.95 4.42 10.99
CA ILE A 87 -3.51 5.79 11.23
C ILE A 87 -3.54 6.03 12.74
N LYS A 88 -2.47 6.65 13.26
CA LYS A 88 -2.37 7.09 14.66
C LYS A 88 -1.86 8.53 14.75
#